data_AF-A0A3Q8YKQ9-F1
#
_entry.id   AF-A0A3Q8YKQ9-F1
#
_cell.length_a   1.000
_cell.length_b   1.000
_cell.length_c   1.000
_cell.angle_alpha   90.00
_cell.angle_beta   90.00
_cell.angle_gamma   90.00
#
_symmetry.space_group_name_H-M   'P 1'
#
loop_
_entity.id
_entity.type
_entity.pdbx_description
1 polymer ?
#
loop_
_entity_poly.entity_id
_entity_poly.type
_entity_poly.pdbx_seq_one_letter_code
_entity_poly.pdbx_strand_id
1 'polypeptide(L)'
;MIEPTPRQPMSPKRRHHIFSENCTSNNVAPCCICGEPIHRHNDQWIIEHKRALGLLGPDVNSNCGPAHAACALKKTAEQDLPRIAKAKRQADAGAKKEKPARAFQVPAGVVFDWRSKRYVKGATQAS
;
A
#
# COMPACT_ATOMS: atom_id res chain seq x y z
N MET A 1 4.79 12.10 -2.35
CA MET A 1 4.73 10.65 -2.04
C MET A 1 3.87 10.46 -0.79
N ILE A 2 3.00 9.45 -0.76
CA ILE A 2 2.26 9.11 0.47
C ILE A 2 3.24 8.39 1.40
N GLU A 3 3.57 9.00 2.52
CA GLU A 3 4.41 8.38 3.55
C GLU A 3 3.55 7.43 4.40
N PRO A 4 3.87 6.13 4.43
CA PRO A 4 3.13 5.18 5.25
C PRO A 4 3.38 5.43 6.73
N THR A 5 2.40 5.12 7.58
CA THR A 5 2.58 5.19 9.02
C THR A 5 3.64 4.18 9.46
N PRO A 6 4.67 4.57 10.24
CA PRO A 6 5.70 3.64 10.70
C PRO A 6 5.12 2.62 11.68
N ARG A 7 5.55 1.37 11.55
CA ARG A 7 5.16 0.28 12.47
C ARG A 7 6.04 0.31 13.71
N GLN A 8 5.41 0.36 14.88
CA GLN A 8 6.03 0.12 16.17
C GLN A 8 6.16 -1.38 16.45
N PRO A 9 7.16 -1.81 17.24
CA PRO A 9 7.30 -3.20 17.63
C PRO A 9 6.04 -3.76 18.31
N MET A 10 5.65 -4.99 17.95
CA MET A 10 4.56 -5.69 18.60
C MET A 10 5.11 -6.53 19.76
N SER A 11 5.21 -5.93 20.95
CA SER A 11 5.68 -6.64 22.14
C SER A 11 4.68 -7.71 22.60
N PRO A 12 5.14 -8.78 23.30
CA PRO A 12 4.24 -9.77 23.88
C PRO A 12 3.18 -9.16 24.80
N LYS A 13 3.55 -8.13 25.57
CA LYS A 13 2.64 -7.38 26.45
C LYS A 13 1.55 -6.66 25.65
N ARG A 14 1.92 -5.95 24.58
CA ARG A 14 0.97 -5.25 23.70
C ARG A 14 0.05 -6.25 23.00
N ARG A 15 0.60 -7.35 22.48
CA ARG A 15 -0.17 -8.45 21.86
C ARG A 15 -1.19 -9.04 22.83
N HIS A 16 -0.80 -9.32 24.06
CA HIS A 16 -1.70 -9.84 25.09
C HIS A 16 -2.80 -8.83 25.42
N HIS A 17 -2.43 -7.57 25.65
CA HIS A 17 -3.38 -6.51 25.97
C HIS A 17 -4.44 -6.32 24.88
N ILE A 18 -4.05 -6.22 23.60
CA ILE A 18 -5.00 -6.09 22.49
C ILE A 18 -5.94 -7.30 22.42
N PHE A 19 -5.42 -8.51 22.60
CA PHE A 19 -6.27 -9.71 22.60
C PHE A 19 -7.27 -9.67 23.76
N SER A 20 -6.81 -9.36 24.98
CA SER A 20 -7.64 -9.28 26.19
C SER A 20 -8.74 -8.22 26.07
N GLU A 21 -8.44 -7.04 25.49
CA GLU A 21 -9.44 -5.99 25.25
C GLU A 21 -10.54 -6.40 24.25
N ASN A 22 -10.25 -7.35 23.35
CA ASN A 22 -11.20 -7.86 22.36
C ASN A 22 -11.85 -9.19 22.78
N CYS A 23 -11.54 -9.74 23.97
CA CYS A 23 -12.11 -11.01 24.40
C CYS A 23 -13.62 -10.89 24.61
N THR A 24 -14.38 -11.80 24.01
CA THR A 24 -15.82 -11.96 24.27
C THR A 24 -16.08 -13.04 25.31
N SER A 25 -15.13 -13.98 25.48
CA SER A 25 -15.15 -14.99 26.54
C SER A 25 -13.72 -15.40 26.90
N ASN A 26 -13.57 -16.37 27.81
CA ASN A 26 -12.26 -16.83 28.27
C ASN A 26 -11.42 -17.37 27.11
N ASN A 27 -10.31 -16.68 26.81
CA ASN A 27 -9.39 -17.01 25.72
C ASN A 27 -10.02 -17.04 24.32
N VAL A 28 -11.16 -16.38 24.11
CA VAL A 28 -11.79 -16.26 22.80
C VAL A 28 -12.05 -14.79 22.47
N ALA A 29 -11.61 -14.39 21.29
CA ALA A 29 -11.85 -13.05 20.75
C ALA A 29 -12.34 -13.16 19.29
N PRO A 30 -13.21 -12.26 18.81
CA PRO A 30 -13.66 -12.27 17.43
C PRO A 30 -12.55 -11.77 16.49
N CYS A 31 -12.42 -12.41 15.33
CA CYS A 31 -11.53 -11.95 14.28
C CYS A 31 -11.97 -10.56 13.79
N CYS A 32 -11.05 -9.59 13.78
CA CYS A 32 -11.37 -8.22 13.34
C CYS A 32 -11.63 -8.09 11.83
N ILE A 33 -11.58 -9.20 11.06
CA ILE A 33 -11.84 -9.24 9.61
C ILE A 33 -13.15 -9.97 9.31
N CYS A 34 -13.31 -11.22 9.76
CA CYS A 34 -14.50 -12.03 9.47
C CYS A 34 -15.52 -12.08 10.61
N GLY A 35 -15.14 -11.67 11.83
CA GLY A 35 -16.00 -11.74 13.02
C GLY A 35 -16.05 -13.12 13.69
N GLU A 36 -15.58 -14.19 13.05
CA GLU A 36 -15.56 -15.54 13.61
C GLU A 36 -14.63 -15.64 14.83
N PRO A 37 -14.94 -16.54 15.79
CA PRO A 37 -14.15 -16.69 17.00
C PRO A 37 -12.73 -17.19 16.72
N ILE A 38 -11.78 -16.64 17.48
CA ILE A 38 -10.39 -17.07 17.56
C ILE A 38 -10.15 -17.61 18.98
N HIS A 39 -9.80 -18.88 19.07
CA HIS A 39 -9.36 -19.52 20.30
C HIS A 39 -7.86 -19.30 20.46
N ARG A 40 -7.49 -18.52 21.49
CA ARG A 40 -6.11 -18.02 21.71
C ARG A 40 -5.02 -19.09 21.60
N HIS A 41 -5.31 -20.30 22.08
CA HIS A 41 -4.36 -21.40 22.19
C HIS A 41 -4.46 -22.44 21.07
N ASN A 42 -5.60 -22.52 20.38
CA ASN A 42 -5.86 -23.58 19.40
C ASN A 42 -5.71 -23.08 17.96
N ASP A 43 -5.96 -21.78 17.73
CA ASP A 43 -5.99 -21.21 16.40
C ASP A 43 -4.68 -20.47 16.05
N GLN A 44 -4.35 -20.42 14.76
CA GLN A 44 -3.28 -19.57 14.25
C GLN A 44 -3.79 -18.15 14.01
N TRP A 45 -3.30 -17.21 14.82
CA TRP A 45 -3.76 -15.81 14.80
C TRP A 45 -2.61 -14.82 14.95
N ILE A 46 -2.84 -13.61 14.44
CA ILE A 46 -1.93 -12.46 14.56
C ILE A 46 -2.68 -11.22 15.03
N ILE A 47 -1.93 -10.19 15.42
CA ILE A 47 -2.50 -8.85 15.60
C ILE A 47 -2.45 -8.14 14.26
N GLU A 48 -3.62 -7.79 13.75
CA GLU A 48 -3.80 -7.15 12.46
C GLU A 48 -4.28 -5.71 12.61
N HIS A 49 -3.80 -4.83 11.73
CA HIS A 49 -4.29 -3.46 11.64
C HIS A 49 -5.58 -3.42 10.82
N LYS A 50 -6.69 -3.00 11.44
CA LYS A 50 -8.01 -2.85 10.80
C LYS A 50 -7.91 -1.94 9.56
N ARG A 51 -7.27 -0.78 9.72
CA ARG A 51 -6.80 0.07 8.62
C ARG A 51 -5.29 -0.12 8.43
N ALA A 52 -4.88 -0.52 7.23
CA ALA A 52 -3.47 -0.75 6.90
C ALA A 52 -2.62 0.52 7.09
N LEU A 53 -1.41 0.35 7.61
CA LEU A 53 -0.43 1.43 7.81
C LEU A 53 -0.04 2.12 6.49
N GLY A 54 0.01 1.38 5.39
CA GLY A 54 0.25 1.91 4.05
C GLY A 54 -0.89 2.78 3.50
N LEU A 55 -2.06 2.75 4.14
CA LEU A 55 -3.22 3.60 3.85
C LEU A 55 -3.44 4.65 4.96
N LEU A 56 -2.35 5.06 5.62
CA LEU A 56 -2.34 6.05 6.72
C LEU A 56 -3.19 5.61 7.92
N GLY A 57 -3.26 4.30 8.17
CA GLY A 57 -3.85 3.77 9.39
C GLY A 57 -2.92 4.05 10.58
N PRO A 58 -3.43 4.58 11.71
CA PRO A 58 -2.60 4.84 12.87
C PRO A 58 -2.13 3.53 13.53
N ASP A 59 -0.89 3.46 13.99
CA ASP A 59 -0.38 2.31 14.74
C ASP A 59 -0.75 2.40 16.23
N VAL A 60 -2.04 2.31 16.51
CA VAL A 60 -2.62 2.37 17.85
C VAL A 60 -3.45 1.12 18.13
N ASN A 61 -3.62 0.76 19.41
CA ASN A 61 -4.33 -0.47 19.80
C ASN A 61 -5.79 -0.48 19.31
N SER A 62 -6.47 0.66 19.25
CA SER A 62 -7.84 0.77 18.73
C SER A 62 -7.96 0.42 17.24
N ASN A 63 -6.89 0.63 16.47
CA ASN A 63 -6.78 0.21 15.07
C ASN A 63 -6.25 -1.22 14.94
N CYS A 64 -5.96 -1.92 16.03
CA CYS A 64 -5.50 -3.29 16.01
C CYS A 64 -6.62 -4.24 16.50
N GLY A 65 -6.53 -5.50 16.09
CA GLY A 65 -7.37 -6.55 16.63
C GLY A 65 -6.77 -7.94 16.34
N PRO A 66 -7.23 -8.98 17.04
CA PRO A 66 -6.87 -10.34 16.68
C PRO A 66 -7.51 -10.70 15.34
N ALA A 67 -6.75 -11.37 14.47
CA ALA A 67 -7.24 -11.91 13.21
C ALA A 67 -6.68 -13.30 12.97
N HIS A 68 -7.46 -14.18 12.34
CA HIS A 68 -6.92 -15.44 11.82
C HIS A 68 -5.79 -15.13 10.83
N ALA A 69 -4.72 -15.92 10.86
CA ALA A 69 -3.58 -15.71 9.98
C ALA A 69 -3.98 -15.74 8.49
N ALA A 70 -4.91 -16.65 8.12
CA ALA A 70 -5.45 -16.74 6.77
C ALA A 70 -6.24 -15.49 6.36
N CYS A 71 -7.07 -14.95 7.25
CA CYS A 71 -7.83 -13.72 6.99
C CYS A 71 -6.90 -12.52 6.78
N ALA A 72 -5.86 -12.39 7.59
CA ALA A 72 -4.89 -11.30 7.45
C ALA A 72 -4.10 -11.40 6.13
N LEU A 73 -3.70 -12.60 5.73
CA LEU A 73 -3.04 -12.84 4.44
C LEU A 73 -3.96 -12.48 3.27
N LYS A 74 -5.22 -12.92 3.31
CA LYS A 74 -6.22 -12.59 2.29
C LYS A 74 -6.47 -11.08 2.20
N LYS A 75 -6.69 -10.41 3.33
CA LYS A 75 -6.85 -8.94 3.39
C LYS A 75 -5.65 -8.22 2.78
N THR A 76 -4.44 -8.64 3.14
CA THR A 76 -3.20 -8.04 2.62
C THR A 76 -3.13 -8.18 1.10
N ALA A 77 -3.34 -9.38 0.58
CA ALA A 77 -3.21 -9.69 -0.84
C ALA A 77 -4.30 -9.04 -1.71
N GLU A 78 -5.57 -9.18 -1.30
CA GLU A 78 -6.71 -8.82 -2.15
C GLU A 78 -7.16 -7.36 -1.97
N GLN A 79 -6.91 -6.76 -0.80
CA GLN A 79 -7.45 -5.45 -0.47
C GLN A 79 -6.37 -4.40 -0.26
N ASP A 80 -5.43 -4.64 0.66
CA ASP A 80 -4.49 -3.60 1.07
C ASP A 80 -3.46 -3.29 -0.02
N LEU A 81 -2.79 -4.31 -0.58
CA LEU A 81 -1.76 -4.10 -1.60
C LEU A 81 -2.30 -3.37 -2.86
N PRO A 82 -3.45 -3.77 -3.44
CA PRO A 82 -4.02 -3.04 -4.58
C PRO A 82 -4.40 -1.59 -4.24
N ARG A 83 -4.96 -1.36 -3.05
CA ARG A 83 -5.36 -0.01 -2.62
C ARG A 83 -4.14 0.88 -2.37
N ILE A 84 -3.09 0.36 -1.75
CA ILE A 84 -1.82 1.08 -1.51
C ILE A 84 -1.19 1.45 -2.85
N ALA A 85 -1.13 0.51 -3.80
CA ALA A 85 -0.59 0.77 -5.14
C ALA A 85 -1.37 1.87 -5.86
N LYS A 86 -2.71 1.83 -5.80
CA LYS A 86 -3.57 2.86 -6.37
C LYS A 86 -3.33 4.22 -5.71
N ALA A 87 -3.28 4.28 -4.38
CA ALA A 87 -3.06 5.51 -3.64
C ALA A 87 -1.72 6.16 -4.01
N LYS A 88 -0.64 5.36 -4.12
CA LYS A 88 0.67 5.84 -4.60
C LYS A 88 0.59 6.46 -6.00
N ARG A 89 -0.02 5.75 -6.96
CA ARG A 89 -0.21 6.25 -8.33
C ARG A 89 -0.99 7.57 -8.37
N GLN A 90 -2.03 7.70 -7.55
CA GLN A 90 -2.83 8.93 -7.47
C GLN A 90 -2.01 10.09 -6.90
N ALA A 91 -1.22 9.84 -5.86
CA ALA A 91 -0.33 10.85 -5.29
C ALA A 91 0.73 11.30 -6.30
N ASP A 92 1.29 10.38 -7.09
CA ASP A 92 2.28 10.69 -8.11
C ASP A 92 1.67 11.44 -9.31
N ALA A 93 0.42 11.16 -9.65
CA ALA A 93 -0.30 11.86 -10.70
C ALA A 93 -0.70 13.29 -10.29
N GLY A 94 -1.08 13.48 -9.02
CA GLY A 94 -1.41 14.80 -8.47
C GLY A 94 -0.21 15.64 -8.05
N ALA A 95 0.98 15.04 -7.94
CA ALA A 95 2.20 15.77 -7.61
C ALA A 95 2.56 16.73 -8.75
N LYS A 96 2.92 17.97 -8.38
CA LYS A 96 3.53 18.93 -9.32
C LYS A 96 4.85 18.33 -9.80
N LYS A 97 4.88 17.86 -11.04
CA LYS A 97 6.11 17.38 -11.67
C LYS A 97 6.92 18.60 -12.08
N GLU A 98 8.11 18.76 -11.50
CA GLU A 98 9.06 19.72 -12.05
C GLU A 98 9.37 19.32 -13.49
N LYS A 99 9.50 20.33 -14.37
CA LYS A 99 9.94 20.08 -15.74
C LYS A 99 11.29 19.38 -15.66
N PRO A 100 11.49 18.26 -16.38
CA PRO A 100 12.79 17.60 -16.38
C PRO A 100 13.85 18.62 -16.77
N ALA A 101 14.93 18.72 -15.99
CA ALA A 101 16.01 19.69 -16.17
C ALA A 101 16.61 19.66 -17.59
N ARG A 102 16.47 18.51 -18.27
CA ARG A 102 16.67 18.37 -19.70
C ARG A 102 15.40 17.80 -20.31
N ALA A 103 14.70 18.61 -21.09
CA ALA A 103 13.71 18.09 -22.02
C ALA A 103 14.42 17.12 -23.00
N PHE A 104 13.66 16.21 -23.59
CA PHE A 104 14.14 15.38 -24.68
C PHE A 104 14.69 16.27 -25.80
N GLN A 105 16.03 16.28 -25.95
CA GLN A 105 16.70 17.09 -26.95
C GLN A 105 16.63 16.35 -28.29
N VAL A 106 15.79 16.83 -29.19
CA VAL A 106 15.81 16.40 -30.59
C VAL A 106 17.10 16.95 -31.22
N PRO A 107 17.93 16.12 -31.87
CA PRO A 107 19.11 16.62 -32.56
C PRO A 107 18.71 17.66 -33.63
N ALA A 108 19.53 18.70 -33.81
CA ALA A 108 19.24 19.76 -34.77
C ALA A 108 19.15 19.20 -36.20
N GLY A 109 18.15 19.63 -36.96
CA GLY A 109 17.98 19.26 -38.37
C GLY A 109 17.37 17.87 -38.63
N VAL A 110 16.87 17.19 -37.60
CA VAL A 110 16.14 15.91 -37.77
C VAL A 110 14.75 15.96 -37.14
N VAL A 111 13.82 15.20 -37.71
CA VAL A 111 12.46 15.01 -37.21
C VAL A 111 12.25 13.52 -36.96
N PHE A 112 11.49 13.17 -35.93
CA PHE A 112 11.16 11.77 -35.67
C PHE A 112 10.03 11.33 -36.59
N ASP A 113 10.31 10.37 -37.48
CA ASP A 113 9.31 9.75 -38.34
C ASP A 113 8.62 8.61 -37.59
N TRP A 114 7.34 8.80 -37.25
CA TRP A 114 6.52 7.83 -36.54
C TRP A 114 6.27 6.54 -37.33
N ARG A 115 6.33 6.60 -38.66
CA ARG A 115 6.11 5.44 -39.53
C ARG A 115 7.33 4.52 -39.56
N SER A 116 8.53 5.09 -39.64
CA SER A 116 9.79 4.33 -39.65
C SER A 116 10.43 4.17 -38.26
N LYS A 117 9.87 4.82 -37.23
CA LYS A 117 10.36 4.87 -35.84
C LYS A 117 11.81 5.31 -35.72
N ARG A 118 12.25 6.22 -36.59
CA ARG A 118 13.63 6.73 -36.64
C ARG A 118 13.66 8.23 -36.91
N TYR A 119 14.77 8.87 -36.55
CA TYR A 119 15.05 10.24 -36.96
C TYR A 119 15.42 10.30 -38.43
N VAL A 120 14.79 11.22 -39.16
CA VAL A 120 15.09 11.53 -40.56
C VAL A 120 15.49 13.01 -40.68
N LYS A 121 16.33 13.36 -41.66
CA LYS A 121 16.67 14.76 -41.93
C LYS A 121 15.39 15.54 -42.21
N GLY A 122 15.17 16.64 -41.48
CA GLY A 122 14.05 17.53 -41.74
C GLY A 122 14.20 18.13 -43.13
N ALA A 123 13.15 18.08 -43.93
CA ALA A 123 13.12 18.76 -45.21
C ALA A 123 13.45 20.23 -44.97
N THR A 124 14.61 20.67 -45.45
CA THR A 124 14.95 22.08 -45.54
C THR A 124 13.93 22.66 -46.51
N GLN A 125 12.96 23.44 -46.02
CA GLN A 125 12.10 24.20 -46.91
C GLN A 125 13.01 25.17 -47.66
N ALA A 126 13.33 24.84 -48.90
CA ALA A 126 13.91 25.74 -49.86
C ALA A 126 12.76 26.47 -50.55
N SER A 127 12.94 27.79 -50.65
CA SER A 127 12.14 28.80 -51.39
C SER A 127 10.97 29.43 -50.65
#